data_AF-A0A9E0HGY2-F1
#
_entry.id   AF-A0A9E0HGY2-F1
#
_cell.length_a   1.000
_cell.length_b   1.000
_cell.length_c   1.000
_cell.angle_alpha   90.00
_cell.angle_beta   90.00
_cell.angle_gamma   90.00
#
_symmetry.space_group_name_H-M   'P 1'
#
loop_
_entity.id
_entity.type
_entity.pdbx_description
1 polymer ?
#
loop_
_entity_poly.entity_id
_entity_poly.type
_entity_poly.pdbx_seq_one_letter_code
_entity_poly.pdbx_strand_id
1 'polypeptide(L)'
;MGSPTKRVTPVATTLTFPKFWTWLQAHVNCIVRAGTPEVVLFDHDDFHWTLLTEDDATRVVQLARGKELVGELVLFPAEIAYVQVEPGEQEGEFVFDCMIETEAAREVAYHFVMAHGYEADEHPRGKGGGGGDKWTH
;
A
#
# COMPACT_ATOMS: atom_id res chain seq x y z
N MET A 1 34.24 -8.30 21.77
CA MET A 1 32.93 -8.34 22.46
C MET A 1 31.88 -7.93 21.44
N GLY A 2 31.13 -8.88 20.89
CA GLY A 2 30.05 -8.59 19.95
C GLY A 2 28.78 -8.29 20.73
N SER A 3 28.18 -7.13 20.51
CA SER A 3 26.86 -6.80 21.06
C SER A 3 25.82 -7.81 20.53
N PRO A 4 24.91 -8.30 21.38
CA PRO A 4 23.83 -9.15 20.88
C PRO A 4 22.89 -8.29 20.03
N THR A 5 22.81 -8.58 18.74
CA THR A 5 21.78 -8.04 17.86
C THR A 5 20.44 -8.47 18.43
N LYS A 6 19.72 -7.52 19.05
CA LYS A 6 18.37 -7.73 19.57
C LYS A 6 17.52 -8.16 18.37
N ARG A 7 17.19 -9.45 18.28
CA ARG A 7 16.14 -9.94 17.37
C ARG A 7 14.86 -9.26 17.83
N VAL A 8 14.49 -8.18 17.15
CA VAL A 8 13.18 -7.59 17.29
C VAL A 8 12.24 -8.55 16.60
N THR A 9 11.43 -9.27 17.38
CA THR A 9 10.30 -10.02 16.84
C THR A 9 9.42 -9.01 16.13
N PRO A 10 9.21 -9.10 14.80
CA PRO A 10 8.30 -8.19 14.12
C PRO A 10 6.91 -8.38 14.73
N VAL A 11 6.38 -7.34 15.36
CA VAL A 11 4.97 -7.31 15.73
C VAL A 11 4.24 -6.91 14.46
N ALA A 12 3.43 -7.82 13.92
CA ALA A 12 2.54 -7.51 12.80
C ALA A 12 1.73 -6.25 13.18
N THR A 13 1.89 -5.19 12.38
CA THR A 13 1.17 -3.94 12.60
C THR A 13 -0.14 -4.03 11.84
N THR A 14 -1.27 -3.67 12.47
CA THR A 14 -2.57 -3.67 11.82
C THR A 14 -3.08 -2.25 11.58
N LEU A 15 -3.73 -2.04 10.43
CA LEU A 15 -4.35 -0.78 10.02
C LEU A 15 -5.82 -1.02 9.69
N THR A 16 -6.63 0.03 9.81
CA THR A 16 -7.96 0.01 9.20
C THR A 16 -7.83 0.20 7.68
N PHE A 17 -8.71 -0.40 6.90
CA PHE A 17 -8.68 -0.23 5.44
C PHE A 17 -8.75 1.24 4.98
N PRO A 18 -9.62 2.12 5.53
CA PRO A 18 -9.63 3.52 5.12
C PRO A 18 -8.31 4.27 5.35
N LYS A 19 -7.61 3.94 6.45
CA LYS A 19 -6.31 4.53 6.77
C LYS A 19 -5.24 4.06 5.79
N PHE A 20 -5.21 2.76 5.52
CA PHE A 20 -4.34 2.17 4.50
C PHE A 20 -4.62 2.75 3.11
N TRP A 21 -5.86 2.77 2.65
CA TRP A 21 -6.25 3.26 1.33
C TRP A 21 -5.89 4.74 1.11
N THR A 22 -6.09 5.57 2.14
CA THR A 22 -5.69 6.99 2.09
C THR A 22 -4.17 7.13 1.93
N TRP A 23 -3.39 6.34 2.67
CA TRP A 23 -1.95 6.34 2.56
C TRP A 23 -1.46 5.78 1.22
N LEU A 24 -2.06 4.69 0.74
CA LEU A 24 -1.70 4.04 -0.51
C LEU A 24 -1.89 4.98 -1.71
N GLN A 25 -2.98 5.75 -1.73
CA GLN A 25 -3.21 6.78 -2.76
C GLN A 25 -2.15 7.90 -2.76
N ALA A 26 -1.51 8.18 -1.63
CA ALA A 26 -0.40 9.13 -1.56
C ALA A 26 0.95 8.52 -1.99
N HIS A 27 1.02 7.19 -2.11
CA HIS A 27 2.24 6.42 -2.36
C HIS A 27 2.10 5.44 -3.54
N VAL A 28 1.30 5.78 -4.56
CA VAL A 28 1.01 4.87 -5.69
C VAL A 28 2.27 4.40 -6.42
N ASN A 29 3.29 5.27 -6.50
CA ASN A 29 4.57 4.97 -7.15
C ASN A 29 5.49 4.08 -6.31
N CYS A 30 5.07 3.70 -5.11
CA CYS A 30 5.82 2.81 -4.22
C CYS A 30 5.26 1.38 -4.25
N ILE A 31 4.20 1.12 -5.01
CA ILE A 31 3.64 -0.22 -5.22
C ILE A 31 4.59 -1.02 -6.10
N VAL A 32 5.11 -2.12 -5.59
CA VAL A 32 5.96 -3.07 -6.32
C VAL A 32 5.10 -4.15 -7.00
N ARG A 33 4.04 -4.58 -6.33
CA ARG A 33 3.03 -5.50 -6.86
C ARG A 33 1.75 -5.43 -6.05
N ALA A 34 0.63 -5.77 -6.68
CA ALA A 34 -0.67 -5.88 -6.03
C ALA A 34 -1.49 -7.00 -6.64
N GLY A 35 -2.37 -7.63 -5.86
CA GLY A 35 -3.11 -8.77 -6.36
C GLY A 35 -4.10 -9.37 -5.39
N THR A 36 -4.70 -10.49 -5.82
CA THR A 36 -5.40 -11.47 -4.97
C THR A 36 -4.48 -12.67 -4.76
N PRO A 37 -4.84 -13.66 -3.93
CA PRO A 37 -4.04 -14.88 -3.79
C PRO A 37 -3.79 -15.63 -5.13
N GLU A 38 -4.64 -15.44 -6.13
CA GLU A 38 -4.60 -16.15 -7.40
C GLU A 38 -3.95 -15.36 -8.54
N VAL A 39 -3.99 -14.02 -8.47
CA VAL A 39 -3.53 -13.15 -9.57
C VAL A 39 -2.72 -11.99 -9.00
N VAL A 40 -1.54 -11.76 -9.58
CA VAL A 40 -0.62 -10.69 -9.17
C VAL A 40 -0.26 -9.83 -10.36
N LEU A 41 -0.40 -8.52 -10.20
CA LEU A 41 0.10 -7.50 -11.11
C LEU A 41 1.43 -6.98 -10.58
N PHE A 42 2.45 -6.98 -11.43
CA PHE A 42 3.81 -6.53 -11.09
C PHE A 42 4.08 -5.17 -11.71
N ASP A 43 4.73 -4.30 -10.93
CA ASP A 43 5.21 -3.03 -11.44
C ASP A 43 6.32 -3.21 -12.48
N HIS A 44 6.48 -2.22 -13.34
CA HIS A 44 7.55 -2.16 -14.33
C HIS A 44 7.83 -0.69 -14.70
N ASP A 45 9.04 -0.39 -15.20
CA ASP A 45 9.51 0.98 -15.45
C ASP A 45 8.58 1.85 -16.32
N ASP A 46 7.81 1.24 -17.21
CA ASP A 46 6.89 1.91 -18.13
C ASP A 46 5.41 1.73 -17.77
N PHE A 47 5.13 1.21 -16.57
CA PHE A 47 3.80 1.03 -16.03
C PHE A 47 3.44 2.13 -15.03
N HIS A 48 2.14 2.37 -14.89
CA HIS A 48 1.60 3.40 -14.02
C HIS A 48 0.42 2.85 -13.22
N TRP A 49 0.54 2.92 -11.90
CA TRP A 49 -0.56 2.62 -10.98
C TRP A 49 -1.51 3.80 -10.88
N THR A 50 -2.81 3.52 -10.95
CA THR A 50 -3.87 4.50 -10.68
C THR A 50 -4.83 3.91 -9.67
N LEU A 51 -5.12 4.67 -8.62
CA LEU A 51 -6.07 4.30 -7.59
C LEU A 51 -7.29 5.19 -7.68
N LEU A 52 -8.47 4.58 -7.74
CA LEU A 52 -9.74 5.28 -7.90
C LEU A 52 -10.69 4.88 -6.76
N THR A 53 -11.41 5.87 -6.27
CA THR A 53 -12.62 5.65 -5.48
C THR A 53 -13.81 5.84 -6.41
N GLU A 54 -14.37 4.74 -6.91
CA GLU A 54 -15.45 4.78 -7.89
C GLU A 54 -16.76 5.21 -7.24
N ASP A 55 -17.07 4.63 -6.09
CA ASP A 55 -18.20 4.99 -5.24
C ASP A 55 -17.89 4.68 -3.75
N ASP A 56 -18.89 4.73 -2.88
CA ASP A 56 -18.71 4.45 -1.45
C ASP A 56 -18.27 3.00 -1.17
N ALA A 57 -18.66 2.04 -2.02
CA ALA A 57 -18.48 0.61 -1.85
C ALA A 57 -17.32 0.01 -2.66
N THR A 58 -16.79 0.73 -3.65
CA THR A 58 -15.86 0.18 -4.63
C THR A 58 -14.56 0.98 -4.68
N ARG A 59 -13.43 0.29 -4.62
CA ARG A 59 -12.11 0.85 -4.90
C ARG A 59 -11.50 0.12 -6.08
N VAL A 60 -10.83 0.86 -6.95
CA VAL A 60 -10.23 0.30 -8.16
C VAL A 60 -8.74 0.61 -8.16
N VAL A 61 -7.94 -0.41 -8.46
CA VAL A 61 -6.50 -0.30 -8.68
C VAL A 61 -6.24 -0.71 -10.12
N GLN A 62 -5.79 0.22 -10.95
CA GLN A 62 -5.44 -0.02 -12.34
C GLN A 62 -3.94 0.02 -12.52
N LEU A 63 -3.44 -0.90 -13.34
CA LEU A 63 -2.09 -0.88 -13.87
C LEU A 63 -2.18 -0.63 -15.37
N ALA A 64 -1.57 0.44 -15.84
CA ALA A 64 -1.60 0.82 -17.25
C ALA A 64 -0.18 0.97 -17.82
N ARG A 65 -0.03 0.72 -19.11
CA ARG A 65 1.17 1.01 -19.89
C ARG A 65 0.85 2.12 -20.89
N GLY A 66 1.33 3.33 -20.65
CA GLY A 66 0.93 4.49 -21.45
C GLY A 66 -0.58 4.73 -21.38
N LYS A 67 -1.32 4.35 -22.43
CA LYS A 67 -2.79 4.46 -22.48
C LYS A 67 -3.51 3.10 -22.44
N GLU A 68 -2.76 2.00 -22.44
CA GLU A 68 -3.31 0.65 -22.47
C GLU A 68 -3.51 0.15 -21.04
N LEU A 69 -4.70 -0.35 -20.72
CA LEU A 69 -4.96 -1.02 -19.46
C LEU A 69 -4.31 -2.41 -19.50
N VAL A 70 -3.41 -2.68 -18.55
CA VAL A 70 -2.74 -3.98 -18.40
C VAL A 70 -3.56 -4.88 -17.47
N GLY A 71 -4.07 -4.32 -16.38
CA GLY A 71 -4.88 -5.03 -15.41
C GLY A 71 -5.62 -4.10 -14.48
N GLU A 72 -6.68 -4.63 -13.88
CA GLU A 72 -7.53 -3.92 -12.94
C GLU A 72 -7.91 -4.86 -11.78
N LEU A 73 -7.78 -4.36 -10.57
CA LEU A 73 -8.30 -4.99 -9.35
C LEU A 73 -9.46 -4.16 -8.84
N VAL A 74 -10.58 -4.83 -8.56
CA VAL A 74 -11.76 -4.24 -7.92
C VAL A 74 -11.82 -4.75 -6.48
N LEU A 75 -11.77 -3.82 -5.54
CA LEU A 75 -11.75 -4.09 -4.11
C LEU A 75 -13.07 -3.64 -3.47
N PHE A 76 -13.55 -4.45 -2.53
CA PHE A 76 -14.75 -4.19 -1.74
C PHE A 76 -14.37 -3.90 -0.28
N PRO A 77 -14.24 -2.62 0.14
CA PRO A 77 -13.79 -2.25 1.48
C PRO A 77 -14.65 -2.81 2.61
N ALA A 78 -15.94 -3.04 2.35
CA ALA A 78 -16.88 -3.53 3.35
C ALA A 78 -16.57 -4.98 3.79
N GLU A 79 -15.86 -5.76 2.98
CA GLU A 79 -15.48 -7.14 3.28
C GLU A 79 -14.17 -7.20 4.09
N ILE A 80 -13.35 -6.16 4.02
CA ILE A 80 -12.02 -6.11 4.64
C ILE A 80 -12.14 -5.75 6.12
N ALA A 81 -11.77 -6.70 6.98
CA ALA A 81 -11.80 -6.53 8.43
C ALA A 81 -10.65 -5.61 8.91
N TYR A 82 -9.44 -5.84 8.40
CA TYR A 82 -8.25 -5.03 8.69
C TYR A 82 -7.17 -5.25 7.64
N VAL A 83 -6.14 -4.42 7.65
CA VAL A 83 -4.93 -4.59 6.84
C VAL A 83 -3.79 -5.00 7.76
N GLN A 84 -3.16 -6.15 7.49
CA GLN A 84 -2.00 -6.66 8.19
C GLN A 84 -0.72 -6.23 7.48
N VAL A 85 0.25 -5.72 8.23
CA VAL A 85 1.53 -5.25 7.69
C VAL A 85 2.67 -6.09 8.22
N GLU A 86 3.44 -6.67 7.30
CA GLU A 86 4.60 -7.50 7.59
C GLU A 86 5.80 -7.12 6.70
N PRO A 87 7.04 -7.40 7.11
CA PRO A 87 8.18 -7.33 6.20
C PRO A 87 7.95 -8.24 4.99
N GLY A 88 8.28 -7.75 3.79
CA GLY A 88 8.20 -8.53 2.57
C GLY A 88 9.34 -9.52 2.41
N GLU A 89 9.29 -10.28 1.32
CA GLU A 89 10.30 -11.31 1.02
C GLU A 89 11.68 -10.70 0.74
N GLN A 90 11.71 -9.52 0.12
CA GLN A 90 12.95 -8.80 -0.18
C GLN A 90 13.22 -7.72 0.87
N GLU A 91 14.50 -7.43 1.11
CA GLU A 91 14.90 -6.37 2.04
C GLU A 91 14.35 -5.02 1.57
N GLY A 92 13.63 -4.33 2.47
CA GLY A 92 12.99 -3.06 2.18
C GLY A 92 11.58 -3.18 1.58
N GLU A 93 11.10 -4.37 1.24
CA GLU A 93 9.69 -4.59 0.91
C GLU A 93 8.82 -4.71 2.16
N PHE A 94 7.56 -4.32 2.03
CA PHE A 94 6.55 -4.44 3.06
C PHE A 94 5.26 -4.96 2.43
N VAL A 95 4.69 -6.02 3.01
CA VAL A 95 3.44 -6.63 2.55
C VAL A 95 2.29 -6.06 3.37
N PHE A 96 1.25 -5.62 2.68
CA PHE A 96 -0.01 -5.14 3.22
C PHE A 96 -1.12 -6.08 2.76
N ASP A 97 -1.52 -6.99 3.63
CA ASP A 97 -2.57 -7.96 3.37
C ASP A 97 -3.91 -7.44 3.87
N CYS A 98 -4.85 -7.25 2.95
CA CYS A 98 -6.24 -6.94 3.26
C CYS A 98 -6.96 -8.21 3.70
N MET A 99 -7.15 -8.34 5.01
CA MET A 99 -7.70 -9.52 5.65
C MET A 99 -9.23 -9.47 5.63
N ILE A 100 -9.85 -10.57 5.24
CA ILE A 100 -11.27 -10.83 5.42
C ILE A 100 -11.44 -11.85 6.56
N GLU A 101 -12.52 -11.71 7.33
CA GLU A 101 -12.88 -12.65 8.38
C GLU A 101 -14.21 -13.30 8.06
N THR A 102 -14.20 -14.64 8.01
CA THR A 102 -15.41 -15.45 8.01
C THR A 102 -15.56 -16.14 9.36
N GLU A 103 -16.69 -16.79 9.60
CA GLU A 103 -16.86 -17.60 10.82
C GLU A 103 -15.85 -18.75 10.91
N ALA A 104 -15.31 -19.21 9.78
CA ALA A 104 -14.45 -20.39 9.70
C ALA A 104 -12.95 -20.05 9.60
N ALA A 105 -12.59 -18.91 9.01
CA ALA A 105 -11.20 -18.59 8.67
C ALA A 105 -10.93 -17.09 8.52
N ARG A 106 -9.64 -16.75 8.62
CA ARG A 106 -9.08 -15.45 8.23
C ARG A 106 -8.27 -15.64 6.97
N GLU A 107 -8.59 -14.87 5.94
CA GLU A 107 -8.02 -15.05 4.60
C GLU A 107 -7.57 -13.70 4.05
N VAL A 108 -6.57 -13.73 3.16
CA VAL A 108 -6.12 -12.55 2.43
C VAL A 108 -7.01 -12.41 1.20
N ALA A 109 -7.78 -11.33 1.10
CA ALA A 109 -8.54 -11.04 -0.12
C ALA A 109 -7.69 -10.31 -1.15
N TYR A 110 -6.87 -9.38 -0.69
CA TYR A 110 -5.98 -8.58 -1.54
C TYR A 110 -4.65 -8.38 -0.84
N HIS A 111 -3.56 -8.32 -1.59
CA HIS A 111 -2.25 -7.96 -1.07
C HIS A 111 -1.64 -6.83 -1.88
N PHE A 112 -0.89 -5.97 -1.19
CA PHE A 112 -0.08 -4.92 -1.80
C PHE A 112 1.33 -5.02 -1.23
N VAL A 113 2.33 -5.02 -2.10
CA VAL A 113 3.72 -4.95 -1.68
C VAL A 113 4.26 -3.58 -2.01
N MET A 114 4.80 -2.93 -0.99
CA MET A 114 5.29 -1.56 -1.04
C MET A 114 6.79 -1.54 -0.83
N ALA A 115 7.47 -0.58 -1.48
CA ALA A 115 8.90 -0.33 -1.31
C ALA A 115 9.26 0.35 0.03
N HIS A 116 8.26 0.68 0.86
CA HIS A 116 8.44 1.17 2.22
C HIS A 116 7.22 0.84 3.09
N GLY A 117 7.44 0.84 4.41
CA GLY A 117 6.41 0.57 5.38
C GLY A 117 5.52 1.78 5.66
N TYR A 118 4.43 1.54 6.39
CA TYR A 118 3.56 2.60 6.87
C TYR A 118 4.18 3.28 8.10
N GLU A 119 4.34 4.60 8.07
CA GLU A 119 4.75 5.40 9.22
C GLU A 119 3.63 6.37 9.63
N ALA A 120 3.24 6.36 10.91
CA ALA A 120 2.08 7.12 11.39
C ALA A 120 2.26 8.65 11.30
N ASP A 121 3.50 9.13 11.33
CA ASP A 121 3.85 10.55 11.30
C ASP A 121 4.18 11.07 9.88
N GLU A 122 4.07 10.21 8.86
CA GLU A 122 4.34 10.56 7.48
C GLU A 122 3.34 11.61 6.98
N HIS A 123 3.83 12.83 6.78
CA HIS A 123 3.00 13.92 6.28
C HIS A 123 2.61 13.65 4.82
N PRO A 124 1.30 13.74 4.47
CA PRO A 124 0.89 13.68 3.08
C PRO A 124 1.64 14.78 2.32
N ARG A 125 2.37 14.41 1.26
CA ARG A 125 2.99 15.37 0.35
C ARG A 125 1.88 16.20 -0.29
N GLY A 126 1.56 17.35 0.33
CA GLY A 126 0.37 18.11 -0.04
C GLY A 126 0.00 19.30 0.83
N LYS A 127 0.94 19.92 1.56
CA LYS A 127 0.91 21.36 1.85
C LYS A 127 2.31 21.90 1.67
N GLY A 128 2.48 22.72 0.63
CA GLY A 128 3.73 23.43 0.38
C GLY A 128 4.22 24.13 1.64
N GLY A 129 5.48 23.90 1.98
CA GLY A 129 6.24 24.81 2.82
C GLY A 129 6.38 26.14 2.08
N GLY A 130 5.33 26.96 2.12
CA GLY A 130 5.42 28.40 1.88
C GLY A 130 6.19 29.03 3.04
N GLY A 131 7.49 28.78 3.11
CA GLY A 131 8.45 29.56 3.87
C GLY A 131 9.07 30.54 2.91
N GLY A 132 8.51 31.74 2.83
CA GLY A 132 9.09 32.81 2.04
C GLY A 132 10.43 33.23 2.63
N ASP A 133 11.49 33.16 1.83
CA ASP A 133 12.69 33.97 2.02
C ASP A 133 13.16 34.53 0.68
N LYS A 134 12.70 35.77 0.45
CA LYS A 134 13.39 36.90 -0.19
C LYS A 134 14.52 36.56 -1.18
N TRP A 135 14.19 36.62 -2.46
CA TRP A 135 15.16 36.99 -3.49
C TRP A 135 15.29 38.51 -3.50
N THR A 136 16.41 39.04 -2.99
CA THR A 136 16.80 40.43 -3.22
C THR A 136 17.64 40.50 -4.50
N HIS A 137 17.25 41.44 -5.37
CA HIS A 137 17.99 41.86 -6.56
C HIS A 137 19.40 42.36 -6.23
#